data_AF-A0A816CA13-F1
#
_entry.id   AF-A0A816CA13-F1
#
_cell.length_a   1.000
_cell.length_b   1.000
_cell.length_c   1.000
_cell.angle_alpha   90.00
_cell.angle_beta   90.00
_cell.angle_gamma   90.00
#
_symmetry.space_group_name_H-M   'P 1'
#
loop_
_entity.id
_entity.type
_entity.pdbx_description
1 polymer ?
#
loop_
_entity_poly.entity_id
_entity_poly.type
_entity_poly.pdbx_seq_one_letter_code
_entity_poly.pdbx_strand_id
1 'polypeptide(L)'
;MIHLRSLELHYHFNYNVDDDWNNQNLMKLFNDTSLCNILTSNGLQKLHLYTNWEYPDTIIIASLIVKRLPHLEIIELNCHNSSQVPETLHILMNGLPKLNFIIFHAFLTGEKQQELKMQDLQKHCTRTYRIEDLEPLADMTIIHIWL
;
A
#
# COMPACT_ATOMS: atom_id res chain seq x y z
N MET A 1 -12.95 11.52 -23.52
CA MET A 1 -11.76 11.32 -22.66
C MET A 1 -12.26 10.73 -21.35
N ILE A 2 -11.73 9.59 -20.89
CA ILE A 2 -12.21 8.90 -19.69
C ILE A 2 -11.44 9.45 -18.49
N HIS A 3 -12.14 9.93 -17.46
CA HIS A 3 -11.49 10.32 -16.21
C HIS A 3 -11.46 9.11 -15.28
N LEU A 4 -10.36 8.35 -15.31
CA LEU A 4 -10.17 7.23 -14.42
C LEU A 4 -9.71 7.74 -13.06
N ARG A 5 -10.65 7.98 -12.14
CA ARG A 5 -10.32 8.48 -10.79
C ARG A 5 -9.85 7.40 -9.83
N SER A 6 -10.31 6.16 -10.04
CA SER A 6 -10.03 5.03 -9.16
C SER A 6 -9.58 3.84 -9.98
N LEU A 7 -8.53 3.16 -9.52
CA LEU A 7 -8.07 1.89 -10.05
C LEU A 7 -8.05 0.87 -8.92
N GLU A 8 -8.64 -0.28 -9.17
CA GLU A 8 -8.66 -1.40 -8.25
C GLU A 8 -7.98 -2.60 -8.91
N LEU A 9 -6.97 -3.13 -8.24
CA LEU A 9 -6.16 -4.25 -8.72
C LEU A 9 -6.26 -5.38 -7.71
N HIS A 10 -6.92 -6.45 -8.12
CA HIS A 10 -6.99 -7.68 -7.34
C HIS A 10 -5.92 -8.65 -7.82
N TYR A 11 -4.99 -8.96 -6.93
CA TYR A 11 -3.97 -9.96 -7.14
C TYR A 11 -4.30 -11.20 -6.32
N HIS A 12 -5.03 -12.13 -6.92
CA HIS A 12 -5.36 -13.40 -6.30
C HIS A 12 -4.24 -14.41 -6.49
N PHE A 13 -3.67 -14.88 -5.38
CA PHE A 13 -2.79 -16.02 -5.35
C PHE A 13 -3.62 -17.31 -5.36
N ASN A 14 -3.42 -18.18 -6.35
CA ASN A 14 -3.81 -19.58 -6.26
C ASN A 14 -2.61 -20.35 -5.70
N TYR A 15 -2.82 -21.16 -4.67
CA TYR A 15 -1.83 -21.98 -3.93
C TYR A 15 -1.07 -23.05 -4.76
N ASN A 16 -0.83 -22.83 -6.05
CA ASN A 16 -0.09 -23.73 -6.93
C ASN A 16 1.23 -23.09 -7.37
N VAL A 17 2.30 -23.38 -6.62
CA VAL A 17 3.70 -23.68 -7.03
C VAL A 17 4.45 -22.72 -7.99
N ASP A 18 3.89 -21.59 -8.43
CA ASP A 18 4.62 -20.57 -9.23
C ASP A 18 4.65 -19.21 -8.52
N ASP A 19 5.17 -19.20 -7.28
CA ASP A 19 5.25 -18.04 -6.38
C ASP A 19 6.01 -16.83 -6.96
N ASP A 20 7.10 -17.07 -7.70
CA ASP A 20 7.96 -16.00 -8.24
C ASP A 20 7.36 -15.26 -9.43
N TRP A 21 6.48 -15.90 -10.22
CA TRP A 21 5.97 -15.31 -11.46
C TRP A 21 5.00 -14.15 -11.17
N ASN A 22 4.37 -14.21 -10.01
CA ASN A 22 3.22 -13.42 -9.67
C ASN A 22 3.58 -12.07 -9.01
N ASN A 23 4.52 -12.06 -8.06
CA ASN A 23 5.09 -10.81 -7.52
C ASN A 23 5.80 -9.98 -8.60
N GLN A 24 6.41 -10.66 -9.58
CA GLN A 24 6.95 -9.99 -10.76
C GLN A 24 5.89 -9.25 -11.57
N ASN A 25 4.62 -9.65 -11.57
CA ASN A 25 3.59 -9.02 -12.40
C ASN A 25 3.15 -7.66 -11.85
N LEU A 26 3.02 -7.51 -10.54
CA LEU A 26 2.75 -6.20 -9.90
C LEU A 26 3.93 -5.24 -10.07
N MET A 27 5.15 -5.73 -9.85
CA MET A 27 6.34 -4.92 -10.13
C MET A 27 6.45 -4.55 -11.61
N LYS A 28 6.19 -5.47 -12.55
CA LYS A 28 6.17 -5.20 -13.99
C LYS A 28 5.12 -4.14 -14.34
N LEU A 29 3.94 -4.19 -13.74
CA LEU A 29 2.86 -3.22 -13.95
C LEU A 29 3.31 -1.79 -13.61
N PHE A 30 3.88 -1.60 -12.41
CA PHE A 30 4.35 -0.29 -11.98
C PHE A 30 5.69 0.11 -12.60
N ASN A 31 6.45 -0.85 -13.13
CA ASN A 31 7.66 -0.54 -13.89
C ASN A 31 7.36 -0.12 -15.34
N ASP A 32 6.18 -0.49 -15.87
CA ASP A 32 5.70 0.00 -17.17
C ASP A 32 5.37 1.50 -17.08
N THR A 33 6.29 2.30 -17.61
CA THR A 33 6.19 3.76 -17.61
C THR A 33 5.05 4.24 -18.49
N SER A 34 4.78 3.55 -19.61
CA SER A 34 3.72 3.93 -20.54
C SER A 34 2.35 3.78 -19.89
N LEU A 35 2.13 2.65 -19.21
CA LEU A 35 0.90 2.42 -18.45
C LEU A 35 0.72 3.46 -17.34
N CYS A 36 1.76 3.70 -16.53
CA CYS A 36 1.68 4.69 -15.44
C CYS A 36 1.39 6.10 -15.95
N ASN A 37 1.95 6.48 -17.11
CA ASN A 37 1.64 7.76 -17.75
C ASN A 37 0.19 7.83 -18.21
N ILE A 38 -0.37 6.75 -18.76
CA ILE A 38 -1.80 6.67 -19.11
C ILE A 38 -2.65 6.83 -17.85
N LEU A 39 -2.37 6.08 -16.79
CA LEU A 39 -3.12 6.18 -15.52
C LEU A 39 -3.08 7.61 -14.96
N THR A 40 -1.89 8.21 -14.92
CA THR A 40 -1.68 9.57 -14.42
C THR A 40 -2.40 10.61 -15.29
N SER A 41 -2.29 10.52 -16.62
CA SER A 41 -2.94 11.47 -17.55
C SER A 41 -4.47 11.37 -17.57
N ASN A 42 -5.04 10.22 -17.18
CA ASN A 42 -6.48 10.06 -17.00
C ASN A 42 -6.97 10.49 -15.61
N GLY A 43 -6.09 11.00 -14.75
CA GLY A 43 -6.44 11.59 -13.46
C GLY A 43 -6.64 10.58 -12.35
N LEU A 44 -5.84 9.50 -12.33
CA LEU A 44 -5.87 8.53 -11.23
C LEU A 44 -5.53 9.19 -9.90
N GLN A 45 -6.48 9.14 -8.95
CA GLN A 45 -6.36 9.70 -7.60
C GLN A 45 -6.44 8.63 -6.52
N LYS A 46 -7.12 7.51 -6.78
CA LYS A 46 -7.34 6.42 -5.83
C LYS A 46 -6.78 5.11 -6.37
N LEU A 47 -6.00 4.42 -5.54
CA LEU A 47 -5.43 3.11 -5.87
C LEU A 47 -5.81 2.10 -4.78
N HIS A 48 -6.44 1.01 -5.18
CA HIS A 48 -6.68 -0.15 -4.32
C HIS A 48 -5.83 -1.32 -4.80
N LEU A 49 -5.00 -1.86 -3.92
CA LEU A 49 -4.17 -3.04 -4.17
C LEU A 49 -4.57 -4.14 -3.20
N TYR A 50 -5.11 -5.24 -3.72
CA TYR A 50 -5.39 -6.45 -2.94
C TYR A 50 -4.39 -7.53 -3.26
N THR A 51 -3.66 -8.01 -2.26
CA THR A 51 -2.54 -8.91 -2.52
C THR A 51 -2.16 -9.73 -1.28
N ASN A 52 -1.89 -11.01 -1.49
CA ASN A 52 -1.36 -11.90 -0.45
C ASN A 52 0.17 -11.71 -0.35
N TRP A 53 0.61 -10.71 0.42
CA TRP A 53 2.03 -10.33 0.57
C TRP A 53 2.80 -11.23 1.55
N GLU A 54 3.06 -12.49 1.19
CA GLU A 54 3.98 -13.30 2.01
C GLU A 54 5.48 -12.91 1.88
N TYR A 55 5.84 -11.91 1.07
CA TYR A 55 7.23 -11.64 0.63
C TYR A 55 7.64 -10.14 0.55
N PRO A 56 8.97 -9.81 0.57
CA PRO A 56 9.54 -8.49 0.93
C PRO A 56 9.41 -7.35 -0.11
N ASP A 57 8.47 -7.43 -1.05
CA ASP A 57 8.39 -6.50 -2.20
C ASP A 57 7.55 -5.24 -1.92
N THR A 58 7.00 -5.10 -0.71
CA THR A 58 6.06 -4.02 -0.36
C THR A 58 6.74 -2.65 -0.38
N ILE A 59 7.98 -2.59 0.10
CA ILE A 59 8.86 -1.42 0.05
C ILE A 59 9.16 -1.03 -1.41
N ILE A 60 9.42 -2.00 -2.27
CA ILE A 60 9.72 -1.77 -3.70
C ILE A 60 8.48 -1.24 -4.41
N ILE A 61 7.32 -1.86 -4.19
CA ILE A 61 6.04 -1.42 -4.75
C ILE A 61 5.73 0.00 -4.28
N ALA A 62 5.86 0.30 -2.99
CA ALA A 62 5.67 1.65 -2.46
C ALA A 62 6.59 2.68 -3.14
N SER A 63 7.86 2.33 -3.32
CA SER A 63 8.84 3.18 -4.00
C SER A 63 8.46 3.41 -5.48
N LEU A 64 7.96 2.39 -6.17
CA LEU A 64 7.48 2.50 -7.54
C LEU A 64 6.21 3.36 -7.63
N ILE A 65 5.26 3.20 -6.71
CA ILE A 65 4.05 4.03 -6.63
C ILE A 65 4.43 5.51 -6.45
N VAL A 66 5.29 5.82 -5.47
CA VAL A 66 5.80 7.20 -5.25
C VAL A 66 6.41 7.77 -6.53
N LYS A 67 7.24 6.98 -7.21
CA LYS A 67 7.96 7.43 -8.40
C LYS A 67 7.05 7.62 -9.62
N ARG A 68 6.02 6.79 -9.77
CA ARG A 68 5.27 6.66 -11.02
C ARG A 68 3.85 7.20 -10.97
N LEU A 69 3.26 7.27 -9.79
CA LEU A 69 1.90 7.75 -9.54
C LEU A 69 1.90 8.85 -8.44
N PRO A 70 2.67 9.94 -8.61
CA PRO A 70 2.89 10.95 -7.57
C PRO A 70 1.65 11.79 -7.20
N HIS A 71 0.54 11.62 -7.93
CA HIS A 71 -0.70 12.38 -7.75
C HIS A 71 -1.78 11.63 -6.97
N LEU A 72 -1.48 10.42 -6.48
CA LEU A 72 -2.42 9.66 -5.67
C LEU A 72 -2.75 10.43 -4.37
N GLU A 73 -4.05 10.44 -4.08
CA GLU A 73 -4.66 11.06 -2.91
C GLU A 73 -5.14 10.02 -1.91
N ILE A 74 -5.50 8.83 -2.40
CA ILE A 74 -6.01 7.72 -1.58
C ILE A 74 -5.32 6.42 -2.01
N ILE A 75 -4.82 5.68 -1.03
CA ILE A 75 -4.26 4.34 -1.25
C ILE A 75 -4.92 3.36 -0.27
N GLU A 76 -5.39 2.24 -0.79
CA GLU A 76 -5.79 1.09 0.02
C GLU A 76 -4.88 -0.08 -0.32
N LEU A 77 -4.18 -0.62 0.68
CA LEU A 77 -3.27 -1.76 0.53
C LEU A 77 -3.74 -2.90 1.42
N ASN A 78 -4.13 -4.02 0.80
CA ASN A 78 -4.33 -5.29 1.49
C ASN A 78 -3.09 -6.16 1.42
N CYS A 79 -2.48 -6.37 2.58
CA CYS A 79 -1.11 -6.78 2.78
C CYS A 79 -1.05 -7.85 3.86
N HIS A 80 -1.32 -9.08 3.47
CA HIS A 80 -1.25 -10.20 4.39
C HIS A 80 0.21 -10.40 4.88
N ASN A 81 0.47 -10.29 6.19
CA ASN A 81 1.73 -10.69 6.85
C ASN A 81 3.03 -9.93 6.50
N SER A 82 2.99 -8.61 6.30
CA SER A 82 4.23 -7.83 6.14
C SER A 82 4.81 -7.37 7.48
N SER A 83 6.08 -7.69 7.77
CA SER A 83 6.84 -7.01 8.84
C SER A 83 7.22 -5.57 8.47
N GLN A 84 7.10 -5.21 7.18
CA GLN A 84 7.57 -3.96 6.58
C GLN A 84 6.48 -2.88 6.47
N VAL A 85 5.37 -3.03 7.21
CA VAL A 85 4.28 -2.05 7.23
C VAL A 85 4.79 -0.64 7.56
N PRO A 86 5.62 -0.45 8.62
CA PRO A 86 6.10 0.89 8.96
C PRO A 86 6.90 1.55 7.84
N GLU A 87 7.83 0.82 7.21
CA GLU A 87 8.66 1.33 6.11
C GLU A 87 7.84 1.63 4.85
N THR A 88 6.89 0.74 4.53
CA THR A 88 5.97 0.90 3.40
C THR A 88 5.13 2.16 3.57
N LEU A 89 4.50 2.34 4.74
CA LEU A 89 3.71 3.53 5.06
C LEU A 89 4.58 4.79 5.05
N HIS A 90 5.77 4.74 5.65
CA HIS A 90 6.72 5.84 5.66
C HIS A 90 7.05 6.33 4.24
N ILE A 91 7.38 5.42 3.32
CA ILE A 91 7.69 5.75 1.92
C ILE A 91 6.49 6.42 1.24
N LEU A 92 5.28 5.87 1.41
CA LEU A 92 4.08 6.39 0.77
C LEU A 92 3.69 7.77 1.34
N MET A 93 3.63 7.89 2.66
CA MET A 93 3.22 9.12 3.36
C MET A 93 4.14 10.29 3.03
N ASN A 94 5.45 10.06 3.00
CA ASN A 94 6.42 11.11 2.73
C ASN A 94 6.70 11.31 1.24
N GLY A 95 6.53 10.27 0.42
CA GLY A 95 6.81 10.31 -1.02
C GLY A 95 5.66 10.85 -1.87
N LEU A 96 4.42 10.79 -1.39
CA LEU A 96 3.23 11.24 -2.13
C LEU A 96 2.69 12.55 -1.54
N PRO A 97 2.99 13.71 -2.15
CA PRO A 97 2.65 15.02 -1.58
C PRO A 97 1.15 15.30 -1.54
N LYS A 98 0.35 14.60 -2.37
CA LYS A 98 -1.11 14.74 -2.41
C LYS A 98 -1.86 13.69 -1.61
N LEU A 99 -1.14 12.76 -0.99
CA LEU A 99 -1.75 11.68 -0.23
C LEU A 99 -2.47 12.27 0.99
N ASN A 100 -3.76 11.98 1.08
CA ASN A 100 -4.66 12.43 2.15
C ASN A 100 -5.08 11.26 3.04
N PHE A 101 -5.17 10.06 2.48
CA PHE A 101 -5.70 8.90 3.17
C PHE A 101 -5.04 7.60 2.74
N ILE A 102 -4.70 6.76 3.72
CA ILE A 102 -4.20 5.40 3.49
C ILE A 102 -4.99 4.42 4.33
N ILE A 103 -5.45 3.34 3.72
CA ILE A 103 -5.95 2.15 4.42
C ILE A 103 -4.90 1.06 4.28
N PHE A 104 -4.50 0.49 5.41
CA PHE A 104 -3.58 -0.63 5.45
C PHE A 104 -4.18 -1.80 6.22
N HIS A 105 -4.28 -2.91 5.53
CA HIS A 105 -4.92 -4.13 5.97
C HIS A 105 -3.81 -5.15 6.26
N ALA A 106 -3.57 -5.49 7.53
CA ALA A 106 -2.42 -6.30 7.94
C ALA A 106 -2.78 -7.33 9.00
N PHE A 107 -2.16 -8.51 8.94
CA PHE A 107 -2.16 -9.46 10.05
C PHE A 107 -1.18 -8.99 11.14
N LEU A 108 -1.71 -8.40 12.21
CA LEU A 108 -0.94 -7.99 13.39
C LEU A 108 -1.41 -8.83 14.57
N THR A 109 -0.56 -9.71 15.09
CA THR A 109 -0.92 -10.53 16.25
C THR A 109 -0.44 -9.87 17.55
N GLY A 110 -1.39 -9.56 18.45
CA GLY A 110 -1.13 -9.08 19.80
C GLY A 110 -0.91 -7.56 19.96
N GLU A 111 -1.41 -7.01 21.06
CA GLU A 111 -1.36 -5.57 21.42
C GLU A 111 0.07 -4.99 21.36
N LYS A 112 1.06 -5.76 21.80
CA LYS A 112 2.47 -5.33 21.86
C LYS A 112 3.10 -5.12 20.48
N GLN A 113 2.72 -5.91 19.46
CA GLN A 113 3.23 -5.71 18.10
C GLN A 113 2.63 -4.46 17.46
N GLN A 114 1.36 -4.17 17.75
CA GLN A 114 0.69 -2.96 17.27
C GLN A 114 1.36 -1.72 17.85
N GLU A 115 1.60 -1.68 19.16
CA GLU A 115 2.29 -0.56 19.81
C GLU A 115 3.68 -0.31 19.21
N LEU A 116 4.47 -1.36 18.97
CA LEU A 116 5.78 -1.24 18.32
C LEU A 116 5.69 -0.68 16.91
N LYS A 117 4.74 -1.17 16.09
CA LYS A 117 4.54 -0.66 14.72
C LYS A 117 4.13 0.81 14.72
N MET A 118 3.33 1.25 15.69
CA MET A 118 2.92 2.65 15.83
C MET A 118 4.09 3.55 16.24
N GLN A 119 4.89 3.10 17.22
CA GLN A 119 6.09 3.84 17.63
C GLN A 119 7.10 3.95 16.50
N ASP A 120 7.27 2.90 15.70
CA ASP A 120 8.20 2.91 14.57
C ASP A 120 7.72 3.84 13.46
N LEU A 121 6.42 3.83 13.11
CA LEU A 121 5.88 4.79 12.15
C LEU A 121 6.04 6.24 12.62
N GLN A 122 5.83 6.53 13.91
CA GLN A 122 6.04 7.87 14.49
C GLN A 122 7.48 8.35 14.41
N LYS A 123 8.48 7.46 14.58
CA LYS A 123 9.90 7.83 14.48
C LYS A 123 10.30 8.21 13.07
N HIS A 124 9.63 7.65 12.06
CA HIS A 124 10.05 7.76 10.68
C HIS A 124 9.20 8.76 9.88
N CYS A 125 7.93 8.97 10.19
CA CYS A 125 7.11 9.88 9.39
C CYS A 125 7.38 11.37 9.69
N THR A 126 7.45 12.20 8.65
CA THR A 126 7.71 13.65 8.78
C THR A 126 6.43 14.48 8.75
N ARG A 127 5.29 13.85 8.39
CA ARG A 127 3.98 14.49 8.32
C ARG A 127 3.19 14.21 9.59
N THR A 128 2.30 15.14 9.93
CA THR A 128 1.29 14.88 10.96
C THR A 128 0.28 13.89 10.41
N TYR A 129 -0.17 12.96 11.25
CA TYR A 129 -1.18 11.99 10.85
C TYR A 129 -2.02 11.55 12.03
N ARG A 130 -3.19 10.98 11.74
CA ARG A 130 -4.08 10.34 12.70
C ARG A 130 -4.32 8.90 12.28
N ILE A 131 -4.21 7.99 13.24
CA ILE A 131 -4.56 6.58 13.04
C ILE A 131 -5.96 6.32 13.61
N GLU A 132 -6.77 5.59 12.86
CA GLU A 132 -8.03 5.01 13.34
C GLU A 132 -7.96 3.50 13.16
N ASP A 133 -8.04 2.78 14.28
CA ASP A 133 -8.08 1.31 14.31
C ASP A 133 -9.56 0.87 14.30
N LEU A 134 -9.92 0.00 13.36
CA LEU A 134 -11.23 -0.65 13.33
C LEU A 134 -11.03 -2.13 13.68
N GLU A 135 -11.76 -2.55 14.72
CA GLU A 135 -11.77 -3.85 15.42
C GLU A 135 -10.99 -5.02 14.77
N PRO A 136 -10.27 -5.83 15.57
CA PRO A 136 -9.58 -7.02 15.06
C PRO A 136 -10.58 -8.00 14.43
N LEU A 137 -10.53 -8.14 13.10
CA LEU A 137 -11.30 -9.12 12.35
C LEU A 137 -10.51 -10.42 12.29
N ALA A 138 -10.84 -11.37 13.17
CA ALA A 138 -10.44 -12.79 13.05
C ALA A 138 -8.99 -13.04 12.61
N ASP A 139 -8.02 -12.36 13.25
CA ASP A 139 -6.55 -12.39 13.04
C ASP A 139 -5.97 -11.18 12.27
N MET A 140 -6.81 -10.35 11.67
CA MET A 140 -6.43 -9.18 10.86
C MET A 140 -6.74 -7.85 11.58
N THR A 141 -5.83 -6.89 11.48
CA THR A 141 -6.00 -5.50 11.94
C THR A 141 -6.08 -4.56 10.74
N ILE A 142 -7.06 -3.65 10.75
CA ILE A 142 -7.21 -2.62 9.73
C ILE A 142 -6.80 -1.27 10.30
N ILE A 143 -5.73 -0.72 9.74
CA ILE A 143 -5.17 0.57 10.13
C ILE A 143 -5.58 1.61 9.09
N HIS A 144 -6.34 2.61 9.50
CA HIS A 144 -6.61 3.80 8.69
C HIS A 144 -5.69 4.92 9.11
N ILE A 145 -5.10 5.61 8.14
CA ILE A 145 -4.19 6.73 8.38
C ILE A 145 -4.65 7.94 7.59
N TRP A 146 -4.92 9.03 8.30
CA TRP A 146 -5.27 10.34 7.77
C TRP A 146 -4.05 11.28 7.87
N LEU A 147 -3.68 11.97 6.78
CA LEU A 147 -2.45 12.78 6.65
C LEU A 147 -2.67 14.30 6.57
#